data_AF-X1T6A3-F1
#
_entry.id   AF-X1T6A3-F1
#
_cell.length_a   1.000
_cell.length_b   1.000
_cell.length_c   1.000
_cell.angle_alpha   90.00
_cell.angle_beta   90.00
_cell.angle_gamma   90.00
#
_symmetry.space_group_name_H-M   'P 1'
#
loop_
_entity.id
_entity.type
_entity.pdbx_description
1 polymer ?
#
loop_
_entity_poly.entity_id
_entity_poly.type
_entity_poly.pdbx_seq_one_letter_code
_entity_poly.pdbx_strand_id
1 'polypeptide(L)'
;IRPYLIKENAIGRVLQIIGLGPHRLNASSRPPWFFQKAYYGGILCDIGSHQIEQFLSFSGAKHAEITSARVANYHHKEYSEFEDFGEATLVADNGAVNYFRVDWFTPDGLGVWGDGRAFILGTDGYIELRKYIDIARSPKGDQVYLVNHKGEKHIHAAGTIGFPFFGSLILDCLNRTENAMTQEHAFKAAELCLRAQAQASKIE
;
A
#
# COMPACT_ATOMS: atom_id res chain seq x y z
N ILE A 1 10.58 -4.36 -6.61
CA ILE A 1 10.22 -3.49 -7.76
C ILE A 1 10.96 -2.15 -7.76
N ARG A 2 10.88 -1.30 -6.71
CA ARG A 2 11.67 -0.04 -6.66
C ARG A 2 13.17 -0.27 -6.92
N PRO A 3 13.85 -1.26 -6.31
CA PRO A 3 15.29 -1.43 -6.50
C PRO A 3 15.71 -1.91 -7.90
N TYR A 4 14.77 -2.40 -8.72
CA TYR A 4 15.08 -3.03 -10.00
C TYR A 4 14.37 -2.26 -11.13
N LEU A 5 13.11 -2.56 -11.43
CA LEU A 5 12.41 -2.01 -12.60
C LEU A 5 12.25 -0.48 -12.59
N ILE A 6 11.94 0.14 -11.45
CA ILE A 6 11.79 1.61 -11.39
C ILE A 6 13.16 2.28 -11.42
N LYS A 7 14.16 1.74 -10.70
CA LYS A 7 15.54 2.24 -10.75
C LYS A 7 16.20 2.07 -12.14
N GLU A 8 15.82 1.03 -12.89
CA GLU A 8 16.23 0.78 -14.27
C GLU A 8 15.48 1.66 -15.29
N ASN A 9 14.66 2.60 -14.83
CA ASN A 9 13.90 3.52 -15.67
C ASN A 9 12.96 2.80 -16.66
N ALA A 10 12.42 1.62 -16.28
CA ALA A 10 11.61 0.79 -17.17
C ALA A 10 10.27 1.43 -17.59
N ILE A 11 9.82 2.45 -16.84
CA ILE A 11 8.58 3.21 -17.09
C ILE A 11 8.80 4.73 -17.08
N GLY A 12 10.06 5.19 -17.12
CA GLY A 12 10.36 6.62 -17.06
C GLY A 12 10.11 7.23 -15.68
N ARG A 13 9.75 8.53 -15.66
CA ARG A 13 9.38 9.26 -14.44
C ARG A 13 8.02 8.77 -13.94
N VAL A 14 7.94 8.40 -12.67
CA VAL A 14 6.68 8.01 -12.02
C VAL A 14 5.74 9.22 -11.89
N LEU A 15 4.50 9.06 -12.33
CA LEU A 15 3.46 10.09 -12.36
C LEU A 15 2.36 9.83 -11.33
N GLN A 16 1.92 8.57 -11.22
CA GLN A 16 0.83 8.20 -10.33
C GLN A 16 1.04 6.80 -9.75
N ILE A 17 0.65 6.60 -8.50
CA ILE A 17 0.45 5.28 -7.91
C ILE A 17 -0.99 5.12 -7.46
N ILE A 18 -1.65 4.05 -7.91
CA ILE A 18 -2.95 3.61 -7.40
C ILE A 18 -2.73 2.36 -6.54
N GLY A 19 -3.15 2.40 -5.28
CA GLY A 19 -3.06 1.28 -4.35
C GLY A 19 -4.43 0.71 -3.95
N LEU A 20 -4.60 -0.60 -4.05
CA LEU A 20 -5.83 -1.28 -3.61
C LEU A 20 -5.45 -2.29 -2.51
N GLY A 21 -6.00 -2.11 -1.31
CA GLY A 21 -5.68 -2.94 -0.14
C GLY A 21 -6.92 -3.55 0.53
N PRO A 22 -7.66 -4.43 -0.15
CA PRO A 22 -8.71 -5.21 0.49
C PRO A 22 -8.10 -6.26 1.44
N HIS A 23 -8.72 -6.44 2.60
CA HIS A 23 -8.33 -7.42 3.62
C HIS A 23 -9.55 -8.21 4.09
N ARG A 24 -9.33 -9.48 4.45
CA ARG A 24 -10.37 -10.32 5.04
C ARG A 24 -10.52 -9.99 6.52
N LEU A 25 -11.74 -9.64 6.93
CA LEU A 25 -12.03 -9.25 8.30
C LEU A 25 -11.82 -10.40 9.29
N ASN A 26 -12.43 -11.57 9.06
CA ASN A 26 -12.45 -12.70 10.01
C ASN A 26 -12.85 -12.27 11.44
N ALA A 27 -13.99 -11.57 11.56
CA ALA A 27 -14.39 -10.85 12.78
C ALA A 27 -14.36 -11.72 14.05
N SER A 28 -14.84 -12.96 13.97
CA SER A 28 -14.90 -13.89 15.10
C SER A 28 -13.55 -14.26 15.71
N SER A 29 -12.45 -14.12 14.97
CA SER A 29 -11.09 -14.36 15.45
C SER A 29 -10.39 -13.11 15.98
N ARG A 30 -11.02 -11.93 15.88
CA ARG A 30 -10.38 -10.67 16.24
C ARG A 30 -10.51 -10.39 17.73
N PRO A 31 -9.43 -9.90 18.37
CA PRO A 31 -9.54 -9.41 19.75
C PRO A 31 -10.43 -8.16 19.80
N PRO A 32 -11.08 -7.87 20.94
CA PRO A 32 -12.02 -6.75 21.04
C PRO A 32 -11.46 -5.38 20.66
N TRP A 33 -10.16 -5.14 20.88
CA TRP A 33 -9.51 -3.86 20.55
C TRP A 33 -9.49 -3.57 19.05
N PHE A 34 -9.60 -4.58 18.20
CA PHE A 34 -9.58 -4.45 16.74
C PHE A 34 -10.75 -3.58 16.23
N PHE A 35 -11.83 -3.52 16.97
CA PHE A 35 -13.04 -2.76 16.64
C PHE A 35 -13.15 -1.43 17.39
N GLN A 36 -12.13 -1.04 18.14
CA GLN A 36 -12.14 0.16 18.99
C GLN A 36 -11.10 1.16 18.46
N LYS A 37 -11.56 2.29 17.94
CA LYS A 37 -10.74 3.23 17.16
C LYS A 37 -9.59 3.82 17.98
N ALA A 38 -9.78 3.97 19.28
CA ALA A 38 -8.72 4.41 20.19
C ALA A 38 -7.50 3.46 20.22
N TYR A 39 -7.67 2.18 19.88
CA TYR A 39 -6.61 1.18 19.91
C TYR A 39 -6.00 0.91 18.54
N TYR A 40 -6.82 0.72 17.50
CA TYR A 40 -6.31 0.42 16.15
C TYR A 40 -6.01 1.69 15.33
N GLY A 41 -6.51 2.86 15.74
CA GLY A 41 -6.15 4.16 15.17
C GLY A 41 -6.99 4.61 13.97
N GLY A 42 -7.89 3.79 13.44
CA GLY A 42 -8.64 4.06 12.21
C GLY A 42 -8.01 3.41 10.97
N ILE A 43 -8.81 3.15 9.93
CA ILE A 43 -8.42 2.29 8.79
C ILE A 43 -7.31 2.89 7.93
N LEU A 44 -7.26 4.22 7.81
CA LEU A 44 -6.21 4.92 7.07
C LEU A 44 -4.90 4.94 7.87
N CYS A 45 -4.97 5.02 9.20
CA CYS A 45 -3.82 4.89 10.09
C CYS A 45 -3.26 3.45 10.09
N ASP A 46 -4.15 2.46 10.14
CA ASP A 46 -3.84 1.03 10.15
C ASP A 46 -3.39 0.56 8.74
N ILE A 47 -4.26 -0.12 8.00
CA ILE A 47 -3.90 -0.70 6.69
C ILE A 47 -3.64 0.33 5.58
N GLY A 48 -4.11 1.57 5.74
CA GLY A 48 -3.77 2.68 4.84
C GLY A 48 -2.30 3.09 4.90
N SER A 49 -1.61 2.88 6.03
CA SER A 49 -0.19 3.21 6.19
C SER A 49 0.70 2.50 5.15
N HIS A 50 0.38 1.25 4.82
CA HIS A 50 1.10 0.48 3.81
C HIS A 50 1.01 1.11 2.40
N GLN A 51 -0.12 1.73 2.06
CA GLN A 51 -0.31 2.35 0.75
C GLN A 51 0.50 3.65 0.64
N ILE A 52 0.54 4.42 1.72
CA ILE A 52 1.31 5.67 1.81
C ILE A 52 2.82 5.38 1.79
N GLU A 53 3.29 4.38 2.54
CA GLU A 53 4.69 3.95 2.49
C GLU A 53 5.08 3.55 1.06
N GLN A 54 4.26 2.74 0.40
CA GLN A 54 4.48 2.32 -0.98
C GLN A 54 4.49 3.50 -1.94
N PHE A 55 3.63 4.49 -1.75
CA PHE A 55 3.60 5.70 -2.55
C PHE A 55 4.92 6.48 -2.44
N LEU A 56 5.38 6.79 -1.22
CA LEU A 56 6.65 7.47 -0.99
C LEU A 56 7.82 6.67 -1.57
N SER A 57 7.80 5.35 -1.37
CA SER A 57 8.80 4.44 -1.89
C SER A 57 8.83 4.44 -3.42
N PHE A 58 7.72 4.19 -4.12
CA PHE A 58 7.73 4.08 -5.57
C PHE A 58 7.92 5.41 -6.29
N SER A 59 7.37 6.50 -5.77
CA SER A 59 7.53 7.84 -6.35
C SER A 59 8.90 8.46 -6.07
N GLY A 60 9.57 8.02 -5.00
CA GLY A 60 10.78 8.68 -4.49
C GLY A 60 10.51 10.06 -3.86
N ALA A 61 9.25 10.38 -3.55
CA ALA A 61 8.86 11.59 -2.84
C ALA A 61 9.38 11.59 -1.40
N LYS A 62 9.69 12.78 -0.86
CA LYS A 62 10.05 12.96 0.55
C LYS A 62 8.90 13.54 1.37
N HIS A 63 7.96 14.20 0.70
CA HIS A 63 6.78 14.77 1.29
C HIS A 63 5.56 14.60 0.39
N ALA A 64 4.37 14.65 0.98
CA ALA A 64 3.11 14.70 0.26
C ALA A 64 2.03 15.41 1.09
N GLU A 65 1.05 15.97 0.40
CA GLU A 65 -0.13 16.57 1.00
C GLU A 65 -1.36 15.70 0.74
N ILE A 66 -2.20 15.54 1.76
CA ILE A 66 -3.48 14.84 1.64
C ILE A 66 -4.46 15.81 0.99
N THR A 67 -4.96 15.50 -0.21
CA THR A 67 -5.93 16.33 -0.92
C THR A 67 -7.37 15.91 -0.66
N SER A 68 -7.59 14.63 -0.35
CA SER A 68 -8.87 14.12 0.13
C SER A 68 -8.68 12.84 0.94
N ALA A 69 -9.54 12.61 1.92
CA ALA A 69 -9.59 11.38 2.69
C ALA A 69 -11.04 11.12 3.12
N ARG A 70 -11.48 9.86 3.04
CA ARG A 70 -12.82 9.42 3.44
C ARG A 70 -12.73 8.10 4.17
N VAL A 71 -13.59 7.92 5.18
CA VAL A 71 -13.74 6.67 5.92
C VAL A 71 -15.21 6.36 6.13
N ALA A 72 -15.54 5.09 6.25
CA ALA A 72 -16.90 4.64 6.49
C ALA A 72 -16.93 3.33 7.26
N ASN A 73 -18.07 3.08 7.89
CA ASN A 73 -18.50 1.74 8.26
C ASN A 73 -19.77 1.44 7.48
N TYR A 74 -19.68 0.69 6.38
CA TYR A 74 -20.83 0.40 5.52
C TYR A 74 -21.62 -0.82 5.98
N HIS A 75 -20.96 -1.84 6.53
CA HIS A 75 -21.58 -3.15 6.74
C HIS A 75 -21.54 -3.63 8.20
N HIS A 76 -20.46 -3.35 8.92
CA HIS A 76 -20.20 -3.91 10.24
C HIS A 76 -20.74 -3.01 11.36
N LYS A 77 -22.05 -2.72 11.30
CA LYS A 77 -22.73 -1.76 12.18
C LYS A 77 -22.77 -2.19 13.64
N GLU A 78 -22.60 -3.48 13.92
CA GLU A 78 -22.40 -4.03 15.26
C GLU A 78 -21.13 -3.51 15.94
N TYR A 79 -20.16 -3.03 15.15
CA TYR A 79 -18.91 -2.43 15.62
C TYR A 79 -18.88 -0.93 15.29
N SER A 80 -19.59 -0.12 16.09
CA SER A 80 -19.83 1.31 15.79
C SER A 80 -18.59 2.19 15.60
N GLU A 81 -17.46 1.82 16.21
CA GLU A 81 -16.17 2.53 16.07
C GLU A 81 -15.30 2.01 14.92
N PHE A 82 -15.64 0.85 14.34
CA PHE A 82 -14.87 0.24 13.27
C PHE A 82 -15.07 0.99 11.96
N GLU A 83 -14.04 0.95 11.10
CA GLU A 83 -14.06 1.49 9.75
C GLU A 83 -13.75 0.33 8.80
N ASP A 84 -14.72 -0.06 7.97
CA ASP A 84 -14.57 -1.18 7.03
C ASP A 84 -14.20 -0.72 5.60
N PHE A 85 -14.15 0.60 5.39
CA PHE A 85 -13.71 1.24 4.16
C PHE A 85 -12.94 2.54 4.44
N GLY A 86 -11.90 2.78 3.65
CA GLY A 86 -11.21 4.07 3.62
C GLY A 86 -10.52 4.32 2.28
N GLU A 87 -10.45 5.58 1.89
CA GLU A 87 -9.69 6.03 0.74
C GLU A 87 -8.99 7.36 1.02
N ALA A 88 -7.90 7.63 0.30
CA ALA A 88 -7.28 8.94 0.28
C ALA A 88 -6.57 9.23 -1.05
N THR A 89 -6.42 10.52 -1.34
CA THR A 89 -5.62 11.04 -2.45
C THR A 89 -4.53 11.95 -1.91
N LEU A 90 -3.30 11.81 -2.43
CA LEU A 90 -2.15 12.62 -2.04
C LEU A 90 -1.44 13.21 -3.26
N VAL A 91 -0.80 14.36 -3.07
CA VAL A 91 0.10 14.99 -4.06
C VAL A 91 1.47 15.16 -3.43
N ALA A 92 2.50 14.59 -4.04
CA ALA A 92 3.88 14.66 -3.56
C ALA A 92 4.59 15.97 -3.92
N ASP A 93 5.65 16.27 -3.18
CA ASP A 93 6.60 17.36 -3.43
C ASP A 93 7.24 17.32 -4.83
N ASN A 94 7.37 16.14 -5.42
CA ASN A 94 7.88 15.93 -6.78
C ASN A 94 6.78 15.90 -7.85
N GLY A 95 5.53 16.22 -7.50
CA GLY A 95 4.37 16.27 -8.38
C GLY A 95 3.72 14.91 -8.70
N ALA A 96 4.23 13.79 -8.17
CA ALA A 96 3.56 12.50 -8.31
C ALA A 96 2.25 12.47 -7.50
N VAL A 97 1.24 11.75 -7.99
CA VAL A 97 -0.08 11.66 -7.34
C VAL A 97 -0.32 10.26 -6.81
N ASN A 98 -1.01 10.16 -5.68
CA ASN A 98 -1.48 8.90 -5.14
C ASN A 98 -2.99 8.89 -5.04
N TYR A 99 -3.58 7.75 -5.36
CA TYR A 99 -4.89 7.37 -4.84
C TYR A 99 -4.75 6.00 -4.20
N PHE A 100 -5.35 5.79 -3.04
CA PHE A 100 -5.50 4.44 -2.52
C PHE A 100 -6.85 4.24 -1.87
N ARG A 101 -7.27 2.97 -1.87
CA ARG A 101 -8.45 2.50 -1.15
C ARG A 101 -8.13 1.20 -0.45
N VAL A 102 -8.57 1.13 0.80
CA VAL A 102 -8.42 0.00 1.71
C VAL A 102 -9.80 -0.37 2.22
N ASP A 103 -10.01 -1.66 2.43
CA ASP A 103 -11.30 -2.16 2.85
C ASP A 103 -11.18 -3.51 3.57
N TRP A 104 -12.21 -3.84 4.35
CA TRP A 104 -12.34 -5.11 5.05
C TRP A 104 -13.35 -6.06 4.36
N PHE A 105 -13.53 -5.90 3.03
CA PHE A 105 -14.56 -6.57 2.24
C PHE A 105 -14.05 -7.75 1.39
N THR A 106 -12.88 -8.31 1.69
CA THR A 106 -12.43 -9.52 0.96
C THR A 106 -13.43 -10.66 1.16
N PRO A 107 -14.04 -11.19 0.09
CA PRO A 107 -15.03 -12.26 0.19
C PRO A 107 -14.38 -13.62 0.51
N ASP A 108 -15.17 -14.54 1.07
CA ASP A 108 -14.74 -15.91 1.39
C ASP A 108 -14.34 -16.72 0.14
N GLY A 109 -14.91 -16.38 -1.01
CA GLY A 109 -14.56 -17.01 -2.29
C GLY A 109 -13.14 -16.71 -2.79
N LEU A 110 -12.45 -15.71 -2.21
CA LEU A 110 -11.07 -15.41 -2.61
C LEU A 110 -10.09 -16.40 -1.96
N GLY A 111 -9.25 -17.04 -2.78
CA GLY A 111 -8.27 -18.04 -2.30
C GLY A 111 -7.15 -17.51 -1.39
N VAL A 112 -7.11 -16.20 -1.13
CA VAL A 112 -6.13 -15.51 -0.26
C VAL A 112 -6.85 -14.47 0.61
N TRP A 113 -6.13 -13.86 1.54
CA TRP A 113 -6.69 -12.89 2.51
C TRP A 113 -7.02 -11.52 1.91
N GLY A 114 -6.62 -11.24 0.67
CA GLY A 114 -6.96 -10.01 -0.04
C GLY A 114 -6.38 -9.98 -1.45
N ASP A 115 -7.07 -9.32 -2.38
CA ASP A 115 -6.56 -9.04 -3.73
C ASP A 115 -5.81 -7.70 -3.74
N GLY A 116 -4.68 -7.68 -3.01
CA GLY A 116 -3.85 -6.48 -2.90
C GLY A 116 -3.15 -6.15 -4.21
N ARG A 117 -3.36 -4.93 -4.72
CA ARG A 117 -2.79 -4.47 -5.99
C ARG A 117 -2.13 -3.11 -5.89
N ALA A 118 -1.26 -2.83 -6.86
CA ALA A 118 -0.81 -1.47 -7.14
C ALA A 118 -0.62 -1.26 -8.64
N PHE A 119 -1.02 -0.10 -9.15
CA PHE A 119 -0.67 0.38 -10.48
C PHE A 119 0.31 1.54 -10.34
N ILE A 120 1.43 1.48 -11.05
CA ILE A 120 2.48 2.49 -11.03
C ILE A 120 2.60 3.03 -12.45
N LEU A 121 2.06 4.22 -12.68
CA LEU A 121 2.08 4.89 -13.97
C LEU A 121 3.34 5.77 -14.06
N GLY A 122 4.07 5.65 -15.17
CA GLY A 122 5.17 6.54 -15.50
C GLY A 122 5.04 7.13 -16.90
N THR A 123 6.00 7.98 -17.29
CA THR A 123 6.01 8.66 -18.60
C THR A 123 6.14 7.70 -19.79
N ASP A 124 6.78 6.54 -19.57
CA ASP A 124 7.17 5.62 -20.65
C ASP A 124 6.52 4.23 -20.50
N GLY A 125 5.57 4.09 -19.59
CA GLY A 125 4.90 2.82 -19.34
C GLY A 125 4.22 2.75 -17.99
N TYR A 126 3.80 1.54 -17.61
CA TYR A 126 3.23 1.27 -16.31
C TYR A 126 3.56 -0.14 -15.80
N ILE A 127 3.41 -0.31 -14.48
CA ILE A 127 3.54 -1.59 -13.81
C ILE A 127 2.23 -1.88 -13.06
N GLU A 128 1.65 -3.07 -13.24
CA GLU A 128 0.64 -3.64 -12.33
C GLU A 128 1.31 -4.68 -11.43
N LEU A 129 1.11 -4.53 -10.13
CA LEU A 129 1.48 -5.50 -9.11
C LEU A 129 0.23 -6.22 -8.63
N ARG A 130 0.18 -7.55 -8.75
CA ARG A 130 -0.81 -8.40 -8.07
C ARG A 130 -0.10 -9.18 -6.98
N LYS A 131 -0.22 -8.68 -5.74
CA LYS A 131 0.66 -9.06 -4.63
C LYS A 131 0.39 -10.47 -4.13
N TYR A 132 -0.88 -10.86 -4.04
CA TYR A 132 -1.25 -12.07 -3.31
C TYR A 132 -1.91 -13.15 -4.19
N ILE A 133 -2.49 -12.80 -5.33
CA ILE A 133 -3.17 -13.74 -6.22
C ILE A 133 -3.27 -13.18 -7.65
N ASP A 134 -3.37 -14.07 -8.64
CA ASP A 134 -3.81 -13.73 -9.99
C ASP A 134 -5.22 -14.29 -10.22
N ILE A 135 -6.24 -13.46 -9.98
CA ILE A 135 -7.64 -13.92 -9.93
C ILE A 135 -8.02 -14.75 -11.15
N ALA A 136 -8.58 -15.94 -10.89
CA ALA A 136 -9.05 -16.91 -11.86
C ALA A 136 -7.98 -17.42 -12.87
N ARG A 137 -6.69 -17.09 -12.66
CA ARG A 137 -5.59 -17.54 -13.52
C ARG A 137 -4.54 -18.35 -12.76
N SER A 138 -4.17 -17.90 -11.57
CA SER A 138 -3.16 -18.56 -10.74
C SER A 138 -3.38 -18.23 -9.26
N PRO A 139 -3.30 -19.23 -8.36
CA PRO A 139 -3.37 -18.98 -6.92
C PRO A 139 -2.09 -18.30 -6.38
N LYS A 140 -1.06 -18.11 -7.21
CA LYS A 140 0.22 -17.52 -6.78
C LYS A 140 0.17 -15.99 -6.83
N GLY A 141 0.71 -15.34 -5.79
CA GLY A 141 0.96 -13.90 -5.74
C GLY A 141 2.22 -13.49 -6.49
N ASP A 142 2.77 -12.34 -6.09
CA ASP A 142 4.00 -11.74 -6.63
C ASP A 142 4.02 -11.66 -8.17
N GLN A 143 2.86 -11.37 -8.77
CA GLN A 143 2.77 -11.14 -10.22
C GLN A 143 3.09 -9.69 -10.53
N VAL A 144 4.01 -9.49 -11.48
CA VAL A 144 4.39 -8.17 -11.97
C VAL A 144 4.12 -8.13 -13.46
N TYR A 145 3.27 -7.21 -13.88
CA TYR A 145 2.99 -6.93 -15.28
C TYR A 145 3.62 -5.58 -15.62
N LEU A 146 4.50 -5.56 -16.61
CA LEU A 146 5.17 -4.36 -17.10
C LEU A 146 4.74 -4.13 -18.54
N VAL A 147 4.37 -2.90 -18.85
CA VAL A 147 4.10 -2.45 -20.23
C VAL A 147 4.86 -1.17 -20.48
N ASN A 148 5.62 -1.12 -21.56
CA ASN A 148 6.36 0.06 -22.00
C ASN A 148 6.59 0.03 -23.52
N HIS A 149 7.42 0.93 -24.04
CA HIS A 149 7.75 1.04 -25.48
C HIS A 149 8.36 -0.23 -26.11
N LYS A 150 8.78 -1.22 -25.30
CA LYS A 150 9.33 -2.50 -25.79
C LYS A 150 8.29 -3.63 -25.83
N GLY A 151 7.07 -3.39 -25.32
CA GLY A 151 5.99 -4.36 -25.28
C GLY A 151 5.54 -4.73 -23.87
N GLU A 152 4.85 -5.86 -23.77
CA GLU A 152 4.27 -6.39 -22.53
C GLU A 152 5.14 -7.51 -21.96
N LYS A 153 5.39 -7.47 -20.64
CA LYS A 153 6.14 -8.50 -19.93
C LYS A 153 5.43 -8.88 -18.63
N HIS A 154 5.18 -10.18 -18.48
CA HIS A 154 4.74 -10.77 -17.21
C HIS A 154 5.95 -11.41 -16.51
N ILE A 155 6.12 -11.08 -15.22
CA ILE A 155 7.18 -11.59 -14.36
C ILE A 155 6.53 -12.16 -13.11
N HIS A 156 6.77 -13.45 -12.85
CA HIS A 156 6.44 -14.07 -11.58
C HIS A 156 7.64 -13.88 -10.63
N ALA A 157 7.52 -12.94 -9.69
CA ALA A 157 8.65 -12.48 -8.88
C ALA A 157 8.93 -13.33 -7.64
N ALA A 158 8.02 -14.24 -7.27
CA ALA A 158 8.18 -15.13 -6.12
C ALA A 158 9.51 -15.90 -6.19
N GLY A 159 10.34 -15.78 -5.15
CA GLY A 159 11.63 -16.46 -5.05
C GLY A 159 12.73 -15.93 -5.99
N THR A 160 12.46 -14.90 -6.80
CA THR A 160 13.47 -14.29 -7.69
C THR A 160 14.32 -13.23 -6.99
N ILE A 161 13.76 -12.61 -5.96
CA ILE A 161 14.38 -11.56 -5.14
C ILE A 161 14.11 -11.96 -3.68
N GLY A 162 15.15 -11.92 -2.84
CA GLY A 162 15.02 -12.18 -1.40
C GLY A 162 14.30 -11.05 -0.65
N PHE A 163 14.26 -11.15 0.69
CA PHE A 163 13.70 -10.12 1.57
C PHE A 163 14.83 -9.32 2.24
N PRO A 164 15.41 -8.29 1.59
CA PRO A 164 16.62 -7.65 2.07
C PRO A 164 16.43 -6.87 3.38
N PHE A 165 15.21 -6.40 3.65
CA PHE A 165 14.93 -5.49 4.77
C PHE A 165 15.44 -5.99 6.12
N PHE A 166 15.15 -7.25 6.50
CA PHE A 166 15.53 -7.77 7.81
C PHE A 166 17.05 -7.88 7.99
N GLY A 167 17.75 -8.38 6.98
CA GLY A 167 19.22 -8.44 7.00
C GLY A 167 19.83 -7.03 7.09
N SER A 168 19.32 -6.10 6.30
CA SER A 168 19.75 -4.70 6.35
C SER A 168 19.45 -4.04 7.70
N LEU A 169 18.29 -4.32 8.30
CA LEU A 169 17.90 -3.75 9.59
C LEU A 169 18.80 -4.25 10.74
N ILE A 170 19.18 -5.54 10.72
CA ILE A 170 20.14 -6.09 11.68
C ILE A 170 21.48 -5.36 11.54
N LEU A 171 21.96 -5.16 10.31
CA LEU A 171 23.19 -4.43 10.05
C LEU A 171 23.10 -2.95 10.46
N ASP A 172 21.93 -2.32 10.28
CA ASP A 172 21.68 -0.95 10.73
C ASP A 172 21.75 -0.82 12.26
N CYS A 173 21.22 -1.79 12.99
CA CYS A 173 21.35 -1.86 14.45
C CYS A 173 22.82 -1.99 14.88
N LEU A 174 23.58 -2.89 14.25
CA LEU A 174 24.98 -3.15 14.59
C LEU A 174 25.90 -1.98 14.24
N ASN A 175 25.68 -1.34 13.09
CA ASN A 175 26.58 -0.33 12.54
C ASN A 175 26.08 1.10 12.75
N ARG A 176 24.90 1.29 13.35
CA ARG A 176 24.25 2.60 13.54
C ARG A 176 24.02 3.33 12.22
N THR A 177 23.56 2.60 11.21
CA THR A 177 23.23 3.10 9.87
C THR A 177 21.72 3.06 9.59
N GLU A 178 21.29 3.45 8.39
CA GLU A 178 19.89 3.47 7.95
C GLU A 178 19.71 2.94 6.50
N ASN A 179 20.46 1.89 6.13
CA ASN A 179 20.45 1.31 4.80
C ASN A 179 19.15 0.56 4.46
N ALA A 180 18.47 0.00 5.46
CA ALA A 180 17.21 -0.72 5.28
C ALA A 180 16.07 0.23 4.89
N MET A 181 15.97 1.34 5.63
CA MET A 181 14.99 2.41 5.45
C MET A 181 15.43 3.59 6.29
N THR A 182 15.33 4.81 5.75
CA THR A 182 15.67 6.00 6.54
C THR A 182 14.65 6.24 7.63
N GLN A 183 15.11 6.75 8.78
CA GLN A 183 14.22 7.07 9.89
C GLN A 183 13.21 8.16 9.51
N GLU A 184 13.64 9.11 8.67
CA GLU A 184 12.80 10.17 8.10
C GLU A 184 11.65 9.60 7.26
N HIS A 185 11.92 8.60 6.40
CA HIS A 185 10.90 7.96 5.57
C HIS A 185 9.87 7.22 6.43
N ALA A 186 10.33 6.46 7.42
CA ALA A 186 9.46 5.75 8.35
C ALA A 186 8.51 6.70 9.09
N PHE A 187 9.04 7.82 9.62
CA PHE A 187 8.20 8.83 10.27
C PHE A 187 7.29 9.56 9.30
N LYS A 188 7.74 9.82 8.06
CA LYS A 188 6.89 10.49 7.07
C LYS A 188 5.67 9.63 6.70
N ALA A 189 5.86 8.33 6.50
CA ALA A 189 4.75 7.42 6.24
C ALA A 189 3.74 7.40 7.40
N ALA A 190 4.24 7.34 8.64
CA ALA A 190 3.42 7.39 9.85
C ALA A 190 2.68 8.73 10.02
N GLU A 191 3.36 9.86 9.80
CA GLU A 191 2.76 11.19 9.86
C GLU A 191 1.61 11.31 8.85
N LEU A 192 1.85 10.89 7.60
CA LEU A 192 0.86 11.02 6.53
C LEU A 192 -0.36 10.13 6.76
N CYS A 193 -0.21 8.91 7.27
CA CYS A 193 -1.37 8.05 7.55
C CYS A 193 -2.21 8.60 8.71
N LEU A 194 -1.58 9.10 9.76
CA LEU A 194 -2.25 9.78 10.88
C LEU A 194 -2.96 11.05 10.41
N ARG A 195 -2.31 11.85 9.57
CA ARG A 195 -2.90 13.07 9.00
C ARG A 195 -4.06 12.75 8.04
N ALA A 196 -3.96 11.70 7.24
CA ALA A 196 -5.05 11.24 6.38
C ALA A 196 -6.25 10.82 7.22
N GLN A 197 -6.03 10.03 8.28
CA GLN A 197 -7.08 9.62 9.20
C GLN A 197 -7.73 10.80 9.92
N ALA A 198 -6.93 11.76 10.40
CA ALA A 198 -7.43 12.94 11.11
C ALA A 198 -8.24 13.89 10.22
N GLN A 199 -7.90 13.96 8.93
CA GLN A 199 -8.58 14.79 7.94
C GLN A 199 -9.75 14.07 7.25
N ALA A 200 -9.94 12.77 7.51
CA ALA A 200 -10.92 11.97 6.81
C ALA A 200 -12.35 12.42 7.16
N SER A 201 -13.15 12.65 6.11
CA SER A 201 -14.59 12.80 6.29
C SER A 201 -15.22 11.43 6.52
N LYS A 202 -15.95 11.26 7.63
CA LYS A 202 -16.80 10.09 7.83
C LYS A 202 -18.03 10.23 6.93
N ILE A 203 -18.18 9.34 5.95
CA ILE A 203 -19.24 9.41 4.95
C ILE A 203 -20.41 8.46 5.22
N GLU A 204 -20.24 7.53 6.18
CA GLU A 204 -21.29 6.69 6.75
C GLU A 204 -20.93 6.16 8.15
#